data_AF-A0A5K3EJA8-F1
#
_entry.id   AF-A0A5K3EJA8-F1
#
_cell.length_a   1.000
_cell.length_b   1.000
_cell.length_c   1.000
_cell.angle_alpha   90.00
_cell.angle_beta   90.00
_cell.angle_gamma   90.00
#
_symmetry.space_group_name_H-M   'P 1'
#
loop_
_entity.id
_entity.type
_entity.pdbx_description
1 polymer ?
#
loop_
_entity_poly.entity_id
_entity_poly.type
_entity_poly.pdbx_seq_one_letter_code
_entity_poly.pdbx_strand_id
1 'polypeptide(L)'
;SYSLQCVLPINNFVEKIYIFLWFWFVILCSLTIMSTIQWTINTLIPVRRVYYIKQYLKALRLISSTEERDCTRFVNQSLGADGIFILHIVSKVASDLIALDVTATLWKNYRQAKITGTEEDVNRLLETVNRGSSAV
;
A
#
# COMPACT_ATOMS: atom_id res chain seq x y z
N SER A 1 -68.04 -19.61 24.44
CA SER A 1 -66.95 -20.08 23.57
C SER A 1 -65.64 -19.67 24.18
N TYR A 2 -64.82 -20.62 24.62
CA TYR A 2 -63.51 -20.34 25.22
C TYR A 2 -62.43 -20.74 24.22
N SER A 3 -61.67 -19.77 23.73
CA SER A 3 -60.56 -19.99 22.82
C SER A 3 -59.31 -20.27 23.65
N LEU A 4 -58.83 -21.51 23.65
CA LEU A 4 -57.52 -21.82 24.22
C LEU A 4 -56.45 -21.29 23.26
N GLN A 5 -55.69 -20.30 23.71
CA GLN A 5 -54.56 -19.79 22.94
C GLN A 5 -53.45 -20.86 22.96
N CYS A 6 -53.38 -21.67 21.89
CA CYS A 6 -52.24 -22.53 21.62
C CYS A 6 -51.03 -21.66 21.24
N VAL A 7 -50.36 -21.08 22.23
CA VAL A 7 -48.99 -20.58 22.04
C VAL A 7 -48.08 -21.78 21.92
N LEU A 8 -47.64 -22.07 20.69
CA LEU A 8 -46.66 -23.11 20.43
C LEU A 8 -45.38 -22.74 21.22
N PRO A 9 -44.93 -23.55 22.21
CA PRO A 9 -43.77 -23.22 23.04
C PRO A 9 -42.52 -22.96 22.20
N ILE A 10 -42.44 -23.62 21.04
CA ILE A 10 -41.38 -23.42 20.05
C ILE A 10 -41.40 -22.03 19.41
N ASN A 11 -42.57 -21.41 19.19
CA ASN A 11 -42.70 -20.05 18.65
C ASN A 11 -42.21 -19.01 19.66
N ASN A 12 -42.58 -19.18 20.92
CA ASN A 12 -42.10 -18.30 21.99
C ASN A 12 -40.59 -18.49 22.22
N PHE A 13 -40.06 -19.71 22.06
CA PHE A 13 -38.63 -19.99 22.16
C PHE A 13 -37.82 -19.31 21.03
N VAL A 14 -38.29 -19.39 19.77
CA VAL A 14 -37.64 -18.69 18.65
C VAL A 14 -37.74 -17.17 18.77
N GLU A 15 -38.81 -16.65 19.34
CA GLU A 15 -38.94 -15.21 19.62
C GLU A 15 -37.84 -14.72 20.56
N LYS A 16 -37.56 -15.45 21.64
CA LYS A 16 -36.53 -15.03 22.61
C LYS A 16 -35.10 -15.16 22.07
N ILE A 17 -34.79 -16.21 21.30
CA ILE A 17 -33.44 -16.38 20.72
C ILE A 17 -33.16 -15.39 19.59
N TYR A 18 -34.19 -15.01 18.82
CA TYR A 18 -34.03 -14.03 17.74
C TYR A 18 -33.68 -12.64 18.29
N ILE A 19 -34.31 -12.23 19.40
CA ILE A 19 -33.99 -10.96 20.07
C ILE A 19 -32.53 -10.96 20.56
N PHE A 20 -32.06 -12.06 21.16
CA PHE A 20 -30.66 -12.20 21.57
C PHE A 20 -29.69 -12.10 20.39
N LEU A 21 -29.98 -12.81 19.29
CA LEU A 21 -29.17 -12.77 18.07
C LEU A 21 -29.18 -11.38 17.44
N TRP A 22 -30.29 -10.66 17.48
CA TRP A 22 -30.38 -9.30 16.96
C TRP A 22 -29.41 -8.35 17.66
N PHE A 23 -29.38 -8.36 19.00
CA PHE A 23 -28.40 -7.55 19.76
C PHE A 23 -26.96 -7.99 19.47
N TRP A 24 -26.72 -9.30 19.37
CA TRP A 24 -25.42 -9.85 19.02
C TRP A 24 -24.94 -9.38 17.64
N PHE A 25 -25.81 -9.41 16.62
CA PHE A 25 -25.49 -8.92 15.29
C PHE A 25 -25.23 -7.41 15.29
N VAL A 26 -25.99 -6.60 16.04
CA VAL A 26 -25.73 -5.16 16.17
C VAL A 26 -24.35 -4.89 16.77
N ILE A 27 -23.93 -5.66 17.79
CA ILE A 27 -22.58 -5.57 18.37
C ILE A 27 -21.53 -5.95 17.33
N LEU A 28 -21.69 -7.08 16.64
CA LEU A 28 -20.76 -7.52 15.60
C LEU A 28 -20.66 -6.51 14.45
N CYS A 29 -21.79 -5.96 14.00
CA CYS A 29 -21.82 -4.90 12.99
C CYS A 29 -21.07 -3.66 13.47
N SER A 30 -21.28 -3.24 14.71
CA SER A 30 -20.60 -2.08 15.30
C SER A 30 -19.08 -2.29 15.36
N LEU A 31 -18.63 -3.45 15.84
CA LEU A 31 -17.20 -3.82 15.88
C LEU A 31 -16.59 -3.87 14.47
N THR A 32 -17.33 -4.43 13.51
CA THR A 32 -16.90 -4.51 12.11
C THR A 32 -16.76 -3.11 11.52
N ILE A 33 -17.75 -2.24 11.70
CA ILE A 33 -17.73 -0.85 11.24
C ILE A 33 -16.54 -0.10 11.85
N MET A 34 -16.31 -0.23 13.16
CA MET A 34 -15.16 0.40 13.81
C MET A 34 -13.83 -0.07 13.20
N SER A 35 -13.67 -1.38 13.01
CA SER A 35 -12.47 -1.96 12.39
C SER A 35 -12.29 -1.49 10.95
N THR A 36 -13.36 -1.47 10.16
CA THR A 36 -13.35 -0.98 8.78
C THR A 36 -13.02 0.51 8.72
N ILE A 37 -13.59 1.35 9.59
CA ILE A 37 -13.29 2.79 9.65
C ILE A 37 -11.83 3.01 10.03
N GLN A 38 -11.30 2.32 11.04
CA GLN A 38 -9.89 2.42 11.42
C GLN A 38 -8.97 2.05 10.25
N TRP A 39 -9.26 0.96 9.55
CA TRP A 39 -8.49 0.52 8.39
C TRP A 39 -8.60 1.51 7.23
N THR A 40 -9.79 2.05 7.00
CA THR A 40 -10.11 3.04 5.97
C THR A 40 -9.38 4.35 6.23
N ILE A 41 -9.42 4.91 7.45
CA ILE A 41 -8.68 6.12 7.83
C ILE A 41 -7.17 5.90 7.65
N ASN A 42 -6.64 4.75 8.08
CA ASN A 42 -5.21 4.44 7.89
C ASN A 42 -4.83 4.33 6.41
N THR A 43 -5.75 3.85 5.56
CA THR A 43 -5.56 3.68 4.12
C THR A 43 -5.70 5.01 3.36
N LEU A 44 -6.61 5.89 3.79
CA LEU A 44 -6.87 7.22 3.21
C LEU A 44 -5.87 8.30 3.65
N ILE A 45 -5.03 8.04 4.67
CA ILE A 45 -3.89 8.90 5.04
C ILE A 45 -2.54 8.28 4.58
N PRO A 46 -2.34 7.98 3.28
CA PRO A 46 -1.02 7.59 2.77
C PRO A 46 -0.07 8.80 2.69
N VAL A 47 -0.61 10.03 2.71
CA VAL A 47 0.14 11.29 2.56
C VAL A 47 1.16 11.49 3.69
N ARG A 48 0.82 11.10 4.93
CA ARG A 48 1.78 11.12 6.06
C ARG A 48 2.86 10.05 5.92
N ARG A 49 2.56 8.95 5.22
CA ARG A 49 3.50 7.84 5.00
C ARG A 49 4.51 8.11 3.90
N VAL A 50 4.13 8.88 2.87
CA VAL A 50 5.07 9.38 1.86
C VAL A 50 6.17 10.23 2.52
N TYR A 51 5.79 11.10 3.47
CA TYR A 51 6.77 11.85 4.27
C TYR A 51 7.67 10.93 5.09
N TYR A 52 7.10 9.89 5.69
CA TYR A 52 7.85 8.90 6.46
C TYR A 52 8.86 8.14 5.58
N ILE A 53 8.45 7.62 4.42
CA ILE A 53 9.36 6.94 3.46
C ILE A 53 10.47 7.89 3.00
N LYS A 54 10.13 9.16 2.72
CA LYS A 54 11.11 10.20 2.34
C LYS A 54 12.12 10.47 3.47
N GLN A 55 11.65 10.51 4.72
CA GLN A 55 12.50 10.70 5.91
C GLN A 55 13.32 9.44 6.23
N TYR A 56 12.81 8.24 5.96
CA TYR A 56 13.51 6.97 6.13
C TYR A 56 14.62 6.76 5.09
N LEU A 57 14.37 7.07 3.81
CA LEU A 57 15.40 7.04 2.77
C LEU A 57 16.56 8.02 3.09
N LYS A 58 16.22 9.16 3.69
CA LYS A 58 17.19 10.14 4.20
C LYS A 58 17.97 9.59 5.41
N ALA A 59 17.31 8.87 6.32
CA ALA A 59 17.94 8.27 7.49
C ALA A 59 18.91 7.13 7.14
N LEU A 60 18.61 6.33 6.11
CA LEU A 60 19.51 5.27 5.62
C LEU A 60 20.76 5.80 4.89
N ARG A 61 20.94 7.12 4.76
CA ARG A 61 22.02 7.77 3.97
C ARG A 61 22.12 7.32 2.51
N LEU A 62 21.07 6.67 1.98
CA LEU A 62 21.00 6.23 0.58
C LEU A 62 20.73 7.39 -0.40
N ILE A 63 20.42 8.58 0.12
CA ILE A 63 20.19 9.82 -0.62
C ILE A 63 21.02 10.94 0.00
N SER A 64 21.92 11.51 -0.81
CA SER A 64 22.55 12.79 -0.54
C SER A 64 21.58 13.93 -0.93
N SER A 65 21.76 15.13 -0.37
CA SER A 65 20.93 16.32 -0.67
C SER A 65 20.82 16.63 -2.18
N THR A 66 21.77 16.15 -2.99
CA THR A 66 21.80 16.28 -4.44
C THR A 66 20.77 15.42 -5.18
N GLU A 67 20.29 14.30 -4.60
CA GLU A 67 19.42 13.32 -5.29
C GLU A 67 17.92 13.47 -4.96
N GLU A 68 17.52 14.56 -4.29
CA GLU A 68 16.14 14.73 -3.80
C GLU A 68 15.09 14.77 -4.94
N ARG A 69 15.49 15.28 -6.12
CA ARG A 69 14.66 15.28 -7.33
C ARG A 69 14.41 13.88 -7.87
N ASP A 70 15.43 13.03 -7.90
CA ASP A 70 15.32 11.65 -8.36
C ASP A 70 14.50 10.80 -7.38
N CYS A 71 14.62 11.05 -6.08
CA CYS A 71 13.78 10.41 -5.07
C CYS A 71 12.30 10.78 -5.26
N THR A 72 12.01 12.05 -5.56
CA THR A 72 10.63 12.50 -5.78
C THR A 72 10.06 11.87 -7.05
N ARG A 73 10.85 11.75 -8.13
CA ARG A 73 10.44 11.00 -9.34
C ARG A 73 10.24 9.52 -9.07
N PHE A 74 11.11 8.88 -8.31
CA PHE A 74 10.95 7.47 -7.95
C PHE A 74 9.63 7.24 -7.21
N VAL A 75 9.33 8.02 -6.17
CA VAL A 75 8.09 7.88 -5.41
C VAL A 75 6.87 8.12 -6.29
N ASN A 76 6.88 9.20 -7.08
CA ASN A 76 5.68 9.62 -7.82
C ASN A 76 5.45 8.85 -9.12
N GLN A 77 6.53 8.38 -9.77
CA GLN A 77 6.49 7.85 -11.14
C GLN A 77 6.87 6.37 -11.21
N SER A 78 7.77 5.90 -10.35
CA SER A 78 8.20 4.49 -10.35
C SER A 78 7.47 3.65 -9.31
N LEU A 79 7.16 4.20 -8.13
CA LEU A 79 6.35 3.55 -7.10
C LEU A 79 4.86 3.80 -7.34
N GLY A 80 4.49 5.06 -7.61
CA GLY A 80 3.10 5.46 -7.83
C GLY A 80 2.21 5.21 -6.61
N ALA A 81 0.91 5.52 -6.74
CA ALA A 81 -0.05 5.32 -5.64
C ALA A 81 -0.16 3.82 -5.24
N ASP A 82 -0.12 2.92 -6.22
CA ASP A 82 -0.25 1.48 -6.00
C ASP A 82 0.98 0.88 -5.31
N GLY A 83 2.20 1.25 -5.70
CA GLY A 83 3.41 0.75 -5.03
C GLY A 83 3.51 1.23 -3.58
N ILE A 84 3.01 2.44 -3.29
CA ILE A 84 2.91 2.96 -1.92
C ILE A 84 1.87 2.17 -1.11
N PHE A 85 0.75 1.79 -1.73
CA PHE A 85 -0.27 0.95 -1.10
C PHE A 85 0.24 -0.47 -0.80
N ILE A 86 0.93 -1.09 -1.76
CA ILE A 86 1.54 -2.42 -1.55
C ILE A 86 2.57 -2.36 -0.43
N LEU A 87 3.43 -1.34 -0.42
CA LEU A 87 4.43 -1.17 0.62
C LEU A 87 3.79 -0.95 2.01
N HIS A 88 2.64 -0.27 2.05
CA HIS A 88 1.84 -0.13 3.27
C HIS A 88 1.31 -1.48 3.76
N ILE A 89 0.77 -2.31 2.85
CA ILE A 89 0.31 -3.66 3.19
C ILE A 89 1.47 -4.49 3.73
N VAL A 90 2.63 -4.44 3.09
CA VAL A 90 3.83 -5.14 3.54
C VAL A 90 4.24 -4.67 4.94
N SER A 91 4.22 -3.35 5.22
CA SER A 91 4.49 -2.81 6.57
C SER A 91 3.51 -3.35 7.62
N LYS A 92 2.22 -3.51 7.27
CA LYS A 92 1.22 -4.09 8.18
C LYS A 92 1.38 -5.60 8.39
N VAL A 93 1.74 -6.35 7.36
CA VAL A 93 1.82 -7.83 7.41
C VAL A 93 3.18 -8.30 7.93
N ALA A 94 4.25 -7.62 7.55
CA ALA A 94 5.63 -8.07 7.73
C ALA A 94 6.47 -7.13 8.62
N SER A 95 5.85 -6.15 9.29
CA SER A 95 6.53 -5.11 10.09
C SER A 95 7.26 -4.05 9.25
N ASP A 96 7.47 -2.89 9.87
CA ASP A 96 8.06 -1.71 9.22
C ASP A 96 9.51 -1.93 8.73
N LEU A 97 10.28 -2.79 9.41
CA LEU A 97 11.65 -3.15 9.02
C LEU A 97 11.73 -3.88 7.67
N ILE A 98 10.77 -4.77 7.39
CA ILE A 98 10.76 -5.53 6.13
C ILE A 98 10.31 -4.63 4.98
N ALA A 99 9.30 -3.79 5.20
CA ALA A 99 8.92 -2.77 4.23
C ALA A 99 10.09 -1.82 3.90
N LEU A 100 10.92 -1.49 4.88
CA LEU A 100 12.10 -0.66 4.68
C LEU A 100 13.13 -1.33 3.76
N ASP A 101 13.43 -2.61 3.99
CA ASP A 101 14.40 -3.36 3.18
C ASP A 101 13.92 -3.53 1.73
N VAL A 102 12.62 -3.79 1.56
CA VAL A 102 11.96 -3.82 0.24
C VAL A 102 12.09 -2.47 -0.47
N THR A 103 11.85 -1.36 0.24
CA THR A 103 11.98 -0.01 -0.33
C THR A 103 13.43 0.29 -0.75
N ALA A 104 14.39 -0.11 0.07
CA ALA A 104 15.81 0.09 -0.22
C ALA A 104 16.25 -0.71 -1.45
N THR A 105 15.75 -1.94 -1.59
CA THR A 105 16.01 -2.80 -2.76
C THR A 105 15.37 -2.22 -4.03
N LEU A 106 14.13 -1.76 -3.96
CA LEU A 106 13.44 -1.07 -5.06
C LEU A 106 14.19 0.19 -5.51
N TRP A 107 14.70 0.99 -4.57
CA TRP A 107 15.50 2.18 -4.89
C TRP A 107 16.81 1.84 -5.61
N LYS A 108 17.52 0.80 -5.16
CA LYS A 108 18.74 0.32 -5.82
C LYS A 108 18.44 -0.15 -7.25
N ASN A 109 17.37 -0.92 -7.43
CA ASN A 109 16.96 -1.41 -8.76
C ASN A 109 16.55 -0.25 -9.69
N TYR A 110 15.84 0.75 -9.19
CA TYR A 110 15.49 1.94 -9.97
C TYR A 110 16.73 2.71 -10.42
N ARG A 111 17.72 2.89 -9.53
CA ARG A 111 18.99 3.53 -9.87
C ARG A 111 19.74 2.73 -10.94
N GLN A 112 19.79 1.41 -10.80
CA GLN A 112 20.44 0.54 -11.78
C GLN A 112 19.76 0.62 -13.15
N ALA A 113 18.43 0.57 -13.20
CA ALA A 113 17.67 0.69 -14.45
C ALA A 113 17.91 2.04 -15.14
N LYS A 114 18.02 3.13 -14.38
CA LYS A 114 18.34 4.47 -14.92
C LYS A 114 19.75 4.52 -15.52
N ILE A 115 20.74 3.88 -14.89
CA ILE A 115 22.12 3.82 -15.38
C ILE A 115 22.18 3.01 -16.68
N THR A 116 21.56 1.82 -16.70
CA THR A 116 21.56 0.94 -17.89
C THR A 116 20.87 1.58 -19.09
N GLY A 117 19.73 2.26 -18.90
CA GLY A 117 19.08 2.98 -20.01
C GLY A 117 19.96 4.10 -20.59
N THR A 118 20.77 4.75 -19.74
CA THR A 118 21.72 5.78 -20.19
C THR A 118 22.89 5.17 -20.96
N GLU A 119 23.39 4.00 -20.57
CA GLU A 119 24.46 3.29 -21.29
C GLU A 119 24.01 2.84 -22.69
N GLU A 120 22.77 2.36 -22.84
CA GLU A 120 22.23 1.96 -24.14
C GLU A 120 22.09 3.15 -25.10
N ASP A 121 21.59 4.29 -24.61
CA ASP A 121 21.50 5.52 -25.40
C ASP A 121 22.89 6.05 -25.80
N VAL A 122 23.86 6.04 -24.89
CA VAL A 122 25.25 6.44 -25.19
C VAL A 122 25.86 5.50 -26.23
N ASN A 123 25.68 4.18 -26.09
CA ASN A 123 26.20 3.21 -27.06
C ASN A 123 25.59 3.41 -28.45
N ARG A 124 24.27 3.66 -28.54
CA ARG A 124 23.61 4.01 -29.81
C ARG A 124 24.16 5.29 -30.43
N LEU A 125 24.41 6.32 -29.62
CA LEU A 125 25.02 7.57 -30.10
C LEU A 125 26.45 7.32 -30.63
N LEU A 126 27.25 6.54 -29.90
CA LEU A 126 28.59 6.17 -30.34
C LEU A 126 28.57 5.39 -31.67
N GLU A 127 27.62 4.47 -31.86
CA GLU A 127 27.43 3.78 -33.15
C GLU A 127 27.09 4.75 -34.29
N THR A 128 26.23 5.75 -34.05
CA THR A 128 25.88 6.74 -35.08
C THR A 128 27.07 7.65 -35.44
N VAL A 129 27.87 8.07 -34.46
CA VAL A 129 29.08 8.86 -34.68
C VAL A 129 30.14 8.04 -35.43
N ASN A 130 30.36 6.78 -35.04
CA ASN A 130 31.33 5.91 -35.69
C ASN A 130 30.96 5.59 -37.15
N ARG A 131 29.66 5.42 -37.44
CA ARG A 131 29.16 5.30 -38.81
C ARG A 131 29.36 6.58 -39.63
N GLY A 132 29.14 7.75 -39.04
CA GLY A 132 29.37 9.05 -39.70
C GLY A 132 30.85 9.33 -39.99
N SER A 133 31.75 8.89 -39.13
CA SER A 133 33.20 9.08 -39.30
C SER A 133 33.83 8.17 -40.37
N SER A 134 33.15 7.10 -40.78
CA SER A 134 33.64 6.16 -41.81
C SER A 134 33.22 6.54 -43.24
N ALA A 135 32.44 7.63 -43.40
CA ALA A 135 31.90 8.10 -44.67
C ALA A 135 32.63 9.32 -45.25
N VAL A 136 33.78 9.71 -44.67
CA VAL A 136 34.66 10.79 -45.12
C VAL A 136 36.04 10.25 -45.47
#